data_AF-A0A9D1K2R8-F1
#
_entry.id   AF-A0A9D1K2R8-F1
#
_cell.length_a   1.000
_cell.length_b   1.000
_cell.length_c   1.000
_cell.angle_alpha   90.00
_cell.angle_beta   90.00
_cell.angle_gamma   90.00
#
_symmetry.space_group_name_H-M   'P 1'
#
loop_
_entity.id
_entity.type
_entity.pdbx_description
1 polymer ?
#
loop_
_entity_poly.entity_id
_entity_poly.type
_entity_poly.pdbx_seq_one_letter_code
_entity_poly.pdbx_strand_id
1 'polypeptide(L)'
;MATLNSLALKSKVKFGSIYGKPIVWLVAAKNHSGYPSGSVTLVTNQIIKLICFDAKEPSNTYRDRRDYGNNRYIYSNLRQWLNSNAGAGQWYTAQHSADQAPDSYHVWQSKCPYDTIAGFLNGFTANDRAALLSTTLTVGKSSTDGGGTETCTDKIFPLSCTEVALSGDHVCGSKLAIFSDDSSRIATVSASAADDANFGSFANQAHSYWLRDARAESADDASNVYTEGTLIAKGAYVSDCGLRPACNLSGSLTISSTTDSDGCYTISYNTPPVISGSNGALGTFGDTPPTYQYTVTDAQGGTVSVTEKLDSTTLRTYNVSLGNKNTLTIPTATWKSLSNAGHTLTITAKDTQGATATRTQTFTKNAIAPVISGSNGNLGSFGENIPSYQYTVTDAQGGTVNVTEKLDSTTLRTYKVTLGSANTLTFSADAWRKILNGSHTLTITATDPLGLTTTRTQTFTKKVTSCTFATAAALPADAMPDRCIVNVQGAFPAGSSLKVEICNNGNDASPTWENITQNALNNRKYFFTNKTKTASAWGVKLRATLSRGTASGECYISSIGGNYQ
;
A
#
# COMPACT_ATOMS: atom_id res chain seq x y z
N MET A 1 -14.34 -12.34 -22.40
CA MET A 1 -14.04 -11.33 -23.44
C MET A 1 -13.69 -12.05 -24.72
N ALA A 2 -14.11 -11.52 -25.88
CA ALA A 2 -13.67 -12.06 -27.17
C ALA A 2 -12.18 -11.73 -27.37
N THR A 3 -11.45 -12.65 -27.99
CA THR A 3 -10.02 -12.47 -28.30
C THR A 3 -9.81 -12.51 -29.81
N LEU A 4 -8.65 -12.02 -30.26
CA LEU A 4 -8.30 -12.01 -31.68
C LEU A 4 -8.39 -13.42 -32.31
N ASN A 5 -7.99 -14.46 -31.57
CA ASN A 5 -8.07 -15.86 -32.01
C ASN A 5 -9.51 -16.35 -32.24
N SER A 6 -10.51 -15.73 -31.60
CA SER A 6 -11.92 -16.11 -31.74
C SER A 6 -12.55 -15.66 -33.07
N LEU A 7 -11.96 -14.67 -33.76
CA LEU A 7 -12.52 -14.11 -34.99
C LEU A 7 -12.42 -15.07 -36.19
N ALA A 8 -13.44 -15.19 -37.03
CA ALA A 8 -13.36 -15.98 -38.26
C ALA A 8 -12.31 -15.41 -39.24
N LEU A 9 -11.82 -16.23 -40.17
CA LEU A 9 -11.00 -15.73 -41.29
C LEU A 9 -11.75 -14.64 -42.05
N LYS A 10 -11.03 -13.67 -42.60
CA LYS A 10 -11.57 -12.47 -43.27
C LYS A 10 -12.32 -11.49 -42.35
N SER A 11 -12.39 -11.73 -41.05
CA SER A 11 -12.87 -10.69 -40.11
C SER A 11 -11.96 -9.47 -40.18
N LYS A 12 -12.55 -8.27 -40.10
CA LYS A 12 -11.81 -7.01 -40.19
C LYS A 12 -11.37 -6.52 -38.82
N VAL A 13 -10.12 -6.07 -38.72
CA VAL A 13 -9.53 -5.51 -37.49
C VAL A 13 -8.83 -4.20 -37.82
N LYS A 14 -9.07 -3.14 -37.04
CA LYS A 14 -8.30 -1.89 -37.11
C LYS A 14 -7.08 -1.98 -36.19
N PHE A 15 -5.91 -1.72 -36.75
CA PHE A 15 -4.64 -1.82 -36.02
C PHE A 15 -3.57 -0.93 -36.68
N GLY A 16 -2.93 -0.04 -35.90
CA GLY A 16 -2.01 0.96 -36.44
C GLY A 16 -2.67 1.97 -37.39
N SER A 17 -1.88 2.91 -37.89
CA SER A 17 -2.36 3.94 -38.82
C SER A 17 -1.33 4.28 -39.91
N ILE A 18 -1.83 4.77 -41.04
CA ILE A 18 -1.04 5.37 -42.12
C ILE A 18 -1.81 6.59 -42.65
N TYR A 19 -1.11 7.68 -42.96
CA TYR A 19 -1.72 8.97 -43.33
C TYR A 19 -2.69 9.53 -42.27
N GLY A 20 -2.44 9.24 -41.00
CA GLY A 20 -3.32 9.61 -39.89
C GLY A 20 -4.66 8.86 -39.85
N LYS A 21 -4.84 7.83 -40.67
CA LYS A 21 -6.07 7.00 -40.72
C LYS A 21 -5.79 5.56 -40.27
N PRO A 22 -6.70 4.92 -39.53
CA PRO A 22 -6.54 3.53 -39.12
C PRO A 22 -6.38 2.58 -40.32
N ILE A 23 -5.48 1.61 -40.21
CA ILE A 23 -5.34 0.55 -41.21
C ILE A 23 -6.35 -0.55 -40.92
N VAL A 24 -7.07 -1.00 -41.95
CA VAL A 24 -7.98 -2.16 -41.87
C VAL A 24 -7.25 -3.41 -42.31
N TRP A 25 -7.24 -4.41 -41.45
CA TRP A 25 -6.62 -5.72 -41.66
C TRP A 25 -7.65 -6.83 -41.70
N LEU A 26 -7.32 -7.93 -42.35
CA LEU A 26 -8.08 -9.16 -42.41
C LEU A 26 -7.37 -10.25 -41.61
N VAL A 27 -8.12 -11.04 -40.86
CA VAL A 27 -7.63 -12.29 -40.25
C VAL A 27 -7.33 -13.29 -41.37
N ALA A 28 -6.05 -13.53 -41.64
CA ALA A 28 -5.58 -14.33 -42.77
C ALA A 28 -5.28 -15.79 -42.40
N ALA A 29 -4.71 -16.01 -41.21
CA ALA A 29 -4.39 -17.32 -40.68
C ALA A 29 -4.28 -17.28 -39.16
N LYS A 30 -4.32 -18.45 -38.53
CA LYS A 30 -4.20 -18.62 -37.08
C LYS A 30 -3.29 -19.80 -36.77
N ASN A 31 -2.35 -19.60 -35.85
CA ASN A 31 -1.46 -20.63 -35.30
C ASN A 31 -0.92 -21.59 -36.37
N HIS A 32 -0.48 -21.06 -37.50
CA HIS A 32 0.00 -21.86 -38.62
C HIS A 32 1.52 -22.08 -38.52
N SER A 33 1.97 -23.18 -39.11
CA SER A 33 3.37 -23.62 -39.00
C SER A 33 4.34 -22.61 -39.61
N GLY A 34 5.47 -22.40 -38.94
CA GLY A 34 6.54 -21.47 -39.36
C GLY A 34 6.42 -20.06 -38.80
N TYR A 35 5.39 -19.77 -37.99
CA TYR A 35 5.10 -18.44 -37.44
C TYR A 35 5.02 -18.52 -35.91
N PRO A 36 5.05 -17.38 -35.20
CA PRO A 36 5.03 -17.39 -33.75
C PRO A 36 3.85 -18.21 -33.19
N SER A 37 4.12 -19.07 -32.22
CA SER A 37 3.10 -19.94 -31.61
C SER A 37 1.96 -19.12 -31.02
N GLY A 38 0.71 -19.57 -31.22
CA GLY A 38 -0.49 -18.89 -30.73
C GLY A 38 -0.79 -17.55 -31.42
N SER A 39 -0.11 -17.23 -32.52
CA SER A 39 -0.33 -15.97 -33.25
C SER A 39 -1.53 -16.01 -34.18
N VAL A 40 -2.04 -14.82 -34.48
CA VAL A 40 -2.99 -14.57 -35.58
C VAL A 40 -2.29 -13.68 -36.59
N THR A 41 -2.27 -14.12 -37.84
CA THR A 41 -1.67 -13.39 -38.95
C THR A 41 -2.74 -12.49 -39.56
N LEU A 42 -2.40 -11.21 -39.63
CA LEU A 42 -3.22 -10.17 -40.24
C LEU A 42 -2.61 -9.77 -41.58
N VAL A 43 -3.44 -9.53 -42.59
CA VAL A 43 -3.05 -8.97 -43.89
C VAL A 43 -3.91 -7.75 -44.16
N THR A 44 -3.32 -6.66 -44.64
CA THR A 44 -4.10 -5.47 -45.00
C THR A 44 -5.24 -5.79 -45.97
N ASN A 45 -6.42 -5.21 -45.71
CA ASN A 45 -7.64 -5.44 -46.49
C ASN A 45 -7.50 -4.89 -47.93
N GLN A 46 -6.77 -3.79 -48.08
CA GLN A 46 -6.50 -3.12 -49.34
C GLN A 46 -5.00 -2.84 -49.45
N ILE A 47 -4.56 -2.47 -50.65
CA ILE A 47 -3.25 -1.86 -50.86
C ILE A 47 -3.23 -0.49 -50.16
N ILE A 48 -2.26 -0.30 -49.26
CA ILE A 48 -2.21 0.86 -48.37
C ILE A 48 -1.20 1.94 -48.79
N LYS A 49 -0.37 1.67 -49.80
CA LYS A 49 0.56 2.64 -50.41
C LYS A 49 1.00 2.12 -51.78
N LEU A 50 1.24 3.00 -52.75
CA LEU A 50 2.01 2.66 -53.95
C LEU A 50 3.48 3.02 -53.70
N ILE A 51 4.38 2.08 -53.93
CA ILE A 51 5.76 2.17 -53.46
C ILE A 51 6.68 1.30 -54.33
N CYS A 52 7.93 1.70 -54.50
CA CYS A 52 8.94 0.80 -55.05
C CYS A 52 9.42 -0.20 -53.98
N PHE A 53 9.82 -1.39 -54.42
CA PHE A 53 10.44 -2.38 -53.54
C PHE A 53 11.80 -1.87 -53.04
N ASP A 54 12.61 -1.33 -53.96
CA ASP A 54 13.93 -0.79 -53.66
C ASP A 54 14.35 0.27 -54.69
N ALA A 55 15.22 1.21 -54.32
CA ALA A 55 15.69 2.28 -55.19
C ALA A 55 16.70 1.78 -56.23
N LYS A 56 16.84 2.50 -57.36
CA LYS A 56 17.96 2.31 -58.29
C LYS A 56 19.28 2.59 -57.58
N GLU A 57 20.33 1.86 -57.96
CA GLU A 57 21.66 1.98 -57.33
C GLU A 57 22.74 2.45 -58.35
N PRO A 58 22.87 3.75 -58.66
CA PRO A 58 23.68 4.23 -59.79
C PRO A 58 25.17 3.83 -59.77
N SER A 59 25.71 3.54 -58.59
CA SER A 59 27.10 3.08 -58.40
C SER A 59 27.25 1.56 -58.36
N ASN A 60 26.18 0.78 -58.56
CA ASN A 60 26.25 -0.68 -58.57
C ASN A 60 26.95 -1.19 -59.85
N THR A 61 27.80 -2.22 -59.68
CA THR A 61 28.52 -2.88 -60.78
C THR A 61 27.61 -3.72 -61.67
N TYR A 62 26.48 -4.20 -61.16
CA TYR A 62 25.46 -4.92 -61.92
C TYR A 62 24.51 -3.92 -62.59
N ARG A 63 24.46 -3.98 -63.92
CA ARG A 63 23.64 -3.08 -64.74
C ARG A 63 22.17 -3.09 -64.33
N ASP A 64 21.63 -4.26 -64.03
CA ASP A 64 20.20 -4.39 -63.72
C ASP A 64 19.85 -3.69 -62.39
N ARG A 65 20.67 -3.86 -61.35
CA ARG A 65 20.49 -3.12 -60.07
C ARG A 65 20.71 -1.63 -60.22
N ARG A 66 21.68 -1.26 -61.06
CA ARG A 66 21.97 0.14 -61.33
C ARG A 66 20.79 0.88 -61.92
N ASP A 67 20.12 0.24 -62.87
CA ASP A 67 19.08 0.87 -63.67
C ASP A 67 17.66 0.60 -63.11
N TYR A 68 17.47 -0.49 -62.33
CA TYR A 68 16.16 -1.00 -61.92
C TYR A 68 16.02 -1.42 -60.44
N GLY A 69 17.06 -1.21 -59.62
CA GLY A 69 17.03 -1.49 -58.17
C GLY A 69 17.28 -2.95 -57.80
N ASN A 70 17.28 -3.25 -56.49
CA ASN A 70 17.73 -4.56 -56.00
C ASN A 70 16.57 -5.41 -55.47
N ASN A 71 16.42 -6.62 -56.03
CA ASN A 71 15.34 -7.52 -55.64
C ASN A 71 15.57 -8.28 -54.33
N ARG A 72 16.72 -8.09 -53.68
CA ARG A 72 17.05 -8.79 -52.44
C ARG A 72 16.37 -8.14 -51.23
N TYR A 73 15.25 -8.73 -50.80
CA TYR A 73 14.38 -8.18 -49.74
C TYR A 73 15.11 -7.72 -48.48
N ILE A 74 16.14 -8.44 -48.02
CA ILE A 74 16.83 -8.09 -46.77
C ILE A 74 17.51 -6.72 -46.80
N TYR A 75 17.89 -6.24 -48.00
CA TYR A 75 18.49 -4.92 -48.22
C TYR A 75 17.49 -3.87 -48.68
N SER A 76 16.30 -4.29 -49.09
CA SER A 76 15.30 -3.39 -49.66
C SER A 76 14.95 -2.19 -48.77
N ASN A 77 14.82 -1.03 -49.39
CA ASN A 77 14.26 0.16 -48.77
C ASN A 77 12.88 -0.12 -48.16
N LEU A 78 12.05 -0.94 -48.83
CA LEU A 78 10.71 -1.32 -48.36
C LEU A 78 10.77 -1.98 -46.98
N ARG A 79 11.68 -2.94 -46.77
CA ARG A 79 11.84 -3.63 -45.49
C ARG A 79 12.25 -2.68 -44.37
N GLN A 80 13.24 -1.82 -44.63
CA GLN A 80 13.72 -0.83 -43.66
C GLN A 80 12.59 0.11 -43.23
N TRP A 81 11.86 0.66 -44.20
CA TRP A 81 10.75 1.57 -43.93
C TRP A 81 9.62 0.89 -43.15
N LEU A 82 9.22 -0.32 -43.54
CA LEU A 82 8.15 -1.10 -42.89
C LEU A 82 8.41 -1.36 -41.41
N ASN A 83 9.67 -1.53 -41.02
CA ASN A 83 10.06 -1.92 -39.67
C ASN A 83 10.69 -0.77 -38.85
N SER A 84 10.66 0.46 -39.37
CA SER A 84 11.17 1.64 -38.68
C SER A 84 10.07 2.42 -37.97
N ASN A 85 10.32 2.83 -36.73
CA ASN A 85 9.50 3.79 -36.00
C ASN A 85 10.07 5.22 -36.04
N ALA A 86 11.13 5.44 -36.82
CA ALA A 86 11.82 6.72 -36.89
C ALA A 86 10.92 7.82 -37.48
N GLY A 87 11.21 9.06 -37.12
CA GLY A 87 10.54 10.23 -37.66
C GLY A 87 10.79 10.42 -39.16
N ALA A 88 10.13 11.43 -39.73
CA ALA A 88 10.24 11.78 -41.15
C ALA A 88 11.70 12.00 -41.58
N GLY A 89 12.14 11.29 -42.63
CA GLY A 89 13.50 11.40 -43.16
C GLY A 89 14.59 10.71 -42.34
N GLN A 90 14.26 9.95 -41.30
CA GLN A 90 15.24 9.39 -40.35
C GLN A 90 15.33 7.86 -40.35
N TRP A 91 14.56 7.18 -41.21
CA TRP A 91 14.49 5.71 -41.18
C TRP A 91 15.52 5.02 -42.06
N TYR A 92 16.00 5.68 -43.11
CA TYR A 92 16.88 5.08 -44.11
C TYR A 92 18.33 5.00 -43.63
N THR A 93 18.99 3.88 -43.89
CA THR A 93 20.43 3.74 -43.79
C THR A 93 20.91 2.79 -44.88
N ALA A 94 21.93 3.19 -45.63
CA ALA A 94 22.50 2.36 -46.70
C ALA A 94 22.94 0.99 -46.15
N GLN A 95 22.44 -0.10 -46.75
CA GLN A 95 22.73 -1.48 -46.36
C GLN A 95 24.00 -2.03 -47.01
N HIS A 96 24.46 -1.38 -48.07
CA HIS A 96 25.73 -1.63 -48.74
C HIS A 96 26.20 -0.38 -49.48
N SER A 97 27.41 -0.41 -50.04
CA SER A 97 28.06 0.78 -50.63
C SER A 97 27.35 1.39 -51.84
N ALA A 98 26.54 0.61 -52.56
CA ALA A 98 25.75 1.10 -53.70
C ALA A 98 24.30 1.46 -53.37
N ASP A 99 23.84 1.17 -52.14
CA ASP A 99 22.45 1.35 -51.74
C ASP A 99 22.07 2.85 -51.79
N GLN A 100 20.86 3.14 -52.22
CA GLN A 100 20.33 4.50 -52.30
C GLN A 100 18.99 4.61 -51.59
N ALA A 101 18.69 5.83 -51.13
CA ALA A 101 17.37 6.13 -50.59
C ALA A 101 16.33 6.13 -51.74
N PRO A 102 15.06 5.79 -51.46
CA PRO A 102 13.98 5.84 -52.43
C PRO A 102 13.47 7.28 -52.61
N ASP A 103 14.38 8.15 -53.01
CA ASP A 103 14.14 9.56 -53.32
C ASP A 103 13.61 9.75 -54.75
N SER A 104 13.27 10.98 -55.11
CA SER A 104 12.71 11.30 -56.44
C SER A 104 13.65 11.02 -57.63
N TYR A 105 14.96 10.85 -57.42
CA TYR A 105 15.94 10.54 -58.46
C TYR A 105 16.06 9.03 -58.69
N HIS A 106 15.92 8.25 -57.62
CA HIS A 106 16.20 6.82 -57.62
C HIS A 106 14.95 5.93 -57.75
N VAL A 107 13.74 6.49 -57.68
CA VAL A 107 12.49 5.76 -57.96
C VAL A 107 12.02 5.90 -59.43
N TRP A 108 11.10 5.03 -59.86
CA TRP A 108 10.53 5.05 -61.20
C TRP A 108 9.82 6.37 -61.51
N GLN A 109 10.27 7.07 -62.57
CA GLN A 109 9.72 8.33 -63.06
C GLN A 109 9.49 9.41 -61.98
N SER A 110 10.32 9.41 -60.92
CA SER A 110 10.16 10.30 -59.76
C SER A 110 8.81 10.16 -59.05
N LYS A 111 8.16 9.00 -59.18
CA LYS A 111 6.85 8.70 -58.61
C LYS A 111 6.95 7.96 -57.29
N CYS A 112 6.08 8.34 -56.34
CA CYS A 112 6.00 7.84 -54.98
C CYS A 112 7.35 7.65 -54.24
N PRO A 113 8.23 8.67 -54.19
CA PRO A 113 9.37 8.62 -53.28
C PRO A 113 8.88 8.57 -51.83
N TYR A 114 9.66 7.97 -50.95
CA TYR A 114 9.26 7.79 -49.54
C TYR A 114 10.43 7.88 -48.55
N ASP A 115 11.58 8.36 -48.99
CA ASP A 115 12.72 8.69 -48.14
C ASP A 115 12.38 9.78 -47.12
N THR A 116 11.59 10.78 -47.51
CA THR A 116 11.28 11.94 -46.64
C THR A 116 10.16 11.69 -45.62
N ILE A 117 9.37 10.62 -45.76
CA ILE A 117 8.27 10.33 -44.83
C ILE A 117 8.77 9.58 -43.58
N ALA A 118 7.93 9.52 -42.54
CA ALA A 118 8.27 8.74 -41.34
C ALA A 118 8.25 7.24 -41.64
N GLY A 119 9.00 6.46 -40.87
CA GLY A 119 8.95 4.99 -40.93
C GLY A 119 7.54 4.48 -40.65
N PHE A 120 7.17 3.32 -41.20
CA PHE A 120 5.80 2.82 -41.14
C PHE A 120 5.29 2.61 -39.71
N LEU A 121 6.14 2.11 -38.79
CA LEU A 121 5.78 1.91 -37.38
C LEU A 121 5.69 3.20 -36.57
N ASN A 122 6.05 4.35 -37.16
CA ASN A 122 5.82 5.65 -36.54
C ASN A 122 4.32 5.95 -36.41
N GLY A 123 3.51 5.47 -37.36
CA GLY A 123 2.04 5.57 -37.32
C GLY A 123 1.34 4.62 -36.33
N PHE A 124 2.10 3.85 -35.55
CA PHE A 124 1.58 2.88 -34.59
C PHE A 124 1.75 3.43 -33.16
N THR A 125 0.82 3.15 -32.25
CA THR A 125 0.99 3.53 -30.84
C THR A 125 2.08 2.67 -30.18
N ALA A 126 2.53 3.04 -28.98
CA ALA A 126 3.48 2.23 -28.22
C ALA A 126 2.95 0.82 -27.94
N ASN A 127 1.65 0.71 -27.62
CA ASN A 127 0.98 -0.58 -27.38
C ASN A 127 0.88 -1.41 -28.67
N ASP A 128 0.58 -0.78 -29.80
CA ASP A 128 0.54 -1.49 -31.08
C ASP A 128 1.92 -2.08 -31.42
N ARG A 129 2.99 -1.29 -31.29
CA ARG A 129 4.36 -1.76 -31.55
C ARG A 129 4.82 -2.87 -30.61
N ALA A 130 4.34 -2.86 -29.37
CA ALA A 130 4.60 -3.91 -28.39
C ALA A 130 3.80 -5.19 -28.67
N ALA A 131 2.61 -5.06 -29.26
CA ALA A 131 1.75 -6.19 -29.64
C ALA A 131 2.25 -6.96 -30.86
N LEU A 132 3.00 -6.30 -31.75
CA LEU A 132 3.63 -6.91 -32.92
C LEU A 132 4.66 -7.97 -32.53
N LEU A 133 4.44 -9.20 -32.99
CA LEU A 133 5.36 -10.32 -32.81
C LEU A 133 6.46 -10.29 -33.88
N SER A 134 7.71 -10.38 -33.43
CA SER A 134 8.84 -10.62 -34.32
C SER A 134 8.67 -11.98 -35.01
N THR A 135 8.77 -11.97 -36.33
CA THR A 135 8.52 -13.13 -37.18
C THR A 135 9.78 -13.41 -37.98
N THR A 136 10.34 -14.61 -37.84
CA THR A 136 11.41 -15.09 -38.71
C THR A 136 10.80 -15.49 -40.05
N LEU A 137 11.22 -14.84 -41.12
CA LEU A 137 10.72 -15.02 -42.47
C LEU A 137 11.79 -15.67 -43.32
N THR A 138 11.40 -16.63 -44.15
CA THR A 138 12.22 -17.11 -45.27
C THR A 138 11.98 -16.23 -46.48
N VAL A 139 13.06 -15.85 -47.17
CA VAL A 139 13.05 -15.05 -48.39
C VAL A 139 14.00 -15.63 -49.44
N GLY A 140 13.64 -15.46 -50.72
CA GLY A 140 14.40 -15.97 -51.86
C GLY A 140 15.60 -15.09 -52.22
N LYS A 141 16.65 -15.69 -52.77
CA LYS A 141 17.83 -15.01 -53.31
C LYS A 141 17.98 -15.28 -54.79
N SER A 142 18.28 -14.24 -55.55
CA SER A 142 18.72 -14.38 -56.93
C SER A 142 20.01 -15.21 -57.03
N SER A 143 20.24 -15.83 -58.18
CA SER A 143 21.50 -16.49 -58.52
C SER A 143 22.70 -15.54 -58.45
N THR A 144 22.49 -14.24 -58.70
CA THR A 144 23.50 -13.17 -58.51
C THR A 144 23.95 -13.05 -57.05
N ASP A 145 23.10 -13.42 -56.09
CA ASP A 145 23.41 -13.46 -54.64
C ASP A 145 23.71 -14.89 -54.13
N GLY A 146 24.13 -15.78 -55.03
CA GLY A 146 24.45 -17.18 -54.74
C GLY A 146 23.24 -18.12 -54.66
N GLY A 147 22.04 -17.66 -55.01
CA GLY A 147 20.83 -18.47 -55.09
C GLY A 147 20.31 -19.00 -53.74
N GLY A 148 19.21 -19.76 -53.80
CA GLY A 148 18.59 -20.38 -52.63
C GLY A 148 17.74 -19.40 -51.81
N THR A 149 17.68 -19.61 -50.49
CA THR A 149 16.92 -18.77 -49.56
C THR A 149 17.80 -18.23 -48.43
N GLU A 150 17.32 -17.19 -47.77
CA GLU A 150 17.88 -16.66 -46.53
C GLU A 150 16.76 -16.27 -45.57
N THR A 151 17.10 -15.81 -44.37
CA THR A 151 16.13 -15.43 -43.34
C THR A 151 16.34 -14.02 -42.82
N CYS A 152 15.24 -13.37 -42.45
CA CYS A 152 15.23 -12.12 -41.72
C CYS A 152 14.14 -12.13 -40.64
N THR A 153 14.24 -11.24 -39.66
CA THR A 153 13.25 -11.14 -38.59
C THR A 153 12.60 -9.77 -38.64
N ASP A 154 11.30 -9.76 -38.95
CA ASP A 154 10.52 -8.54 -39.14
C ASP A 154 9.22 -8.59 -38.34
N LYS A 155 8.63 -7.41 -38.09
CA LYS A 155 7.31 -7.27 -37.45
C LYS A 155 6.21 -7.03 -38.47
N ILE A 156 6.51 -6.26 -39.51
CA ILE A 156 5.65 -6.03 -40.67
C ILE A 156 6.40 -6.50 -41.91
N PHE A 157 5.73 -7.25 -42.78
CA PHE A 157 6.38 -7.85 -43.94
C PHE A 157 5.42 -8.01 -45.14
N PRO A 158 5.87 -7.84 -46.39
CA PRO A 158 5.13 -8.28 -47.56
C PRO A 158 4.96 -9.81 -47.54
N LEU A 159 3.89 -10.32 -48.13
CA LEU A 159 3.68 -11.77 -48.25
C LEU A 159 4.65 -12.40 -49.25
N SER A 160 4.77 -13.72 -49.24
CA SER A 160 5.51 -14.48 -50.26
C SER A 160 4.59 -15.14 -51.28
N CYS A 161 5.16 -15.57 -52.41
CA CYS A 161 4.50 -16.42 -53.39
C CYS A 161 3.84 -17.64 -52.73
N THR A 162 4.59 -18.35 -51.88
CA THR A 162 4.08 -19.54 -51.18
C THR A 162 2.90 -19.22 -50.25
N GLU A 163 2.98 -18.12 -49.50
CA GLU A 163 1.91 -17.69 -48.60
C GLU A 163 0.62 -17.33 -49.34
N VAL A 164 0.72 -16.72 -50.53
CA VAL A 164 -0.43 -16.38 -51.37
C VAL A 164 -0.88 -17.50 -52.31
N ALA A 165 -0.32 -18.71 -52.17
CA ALA A 165 -0.62 -19.88 -52.99
C ALA A 165 -0.26 -19.71 -54.49
N LEU A 166 0.87 -19.05 -54.77
CA LEU A 166 1.52 -18.98 -56.07
C LEU A 166 2.81 -19.81 -56.08
N SER A 167 3.18 -20.31 -57.25
CA SER A 167 4.46 -21.01 -57.46
C SER A 167 5.53 -20.00 -57.89
N GLY A 168 6.26 -19.45 -56.92
CA GLY A 168 7.45 -18.64 -57.17
C GLY A 168 8.70 -19.51 -57.35
N ASP A 169 9.84 -18.86 -57.61
CA ASP A 169 11.13 -19.55 -57.82
C ASP A 169 11.70 -20.15 -56.53
N HIS A 170 11.17 -19.75 -55.38
CA HIS A 170 11.55 -20.21 -54.05
C HIS A 170 10.31 -20.59 -53.21
N VAL A 171 10.51 -21.49 -52.24
CA VAL A 171 9.49 -21.85 -51.25
C VAL A 171 9.74 -21.08 -49.96
N CYS A 172 8.95 -20.04 -49.74
CA CYS A 172 9.17 -19.06 -48.66
C CYS A 172 7.96 -19.05 -47.71
N GLY A 173 8.02 -19.78 -46.61
CA GLY A 173 6.91 -19.86 -45.64
C GLY A 173 5.84 -20.87 -46.03
N SER A 174 4.61 -20.68 -45.54
CA SER A 174 3.50 -21.63 -45.74
C SER A 174 2.25 -20.91 -46.22
N LYS A 175 1.47 -21.54 -47.10
CA LYS A 175 0.19 -21.03 -47.62
C LYS A 175 -0.72 -20.54 -46.49
N LEU A 176 -1.23 -19.31 -46.62
CA LEU A 176 -2.24 -18.76 -45.72
C LEU A 176 -3.64 -19.19 -46.16
N ALA A 177 -4.48 -19.55 -45.19
CA ALA A 177 -5.81 -20.11 -45.45
C ALA A 177 -6.78 -19.15 -46.18
N ILE A 178 -6.52 -17.84 -46.15
CA ILE A 178 -7.32 -16.83 -46.84
C ILE A 178 -7.18 -16.88 -48.37
N PHE A 179 -6.10 -17.47 -48.89
CA PHE A 179 -5.81 -17.55 -50.32
C PHE A 179 -6.14 -18.94 -50.87
N SER A 180 -7.06 -19.03 -51.83
CA SER A 180 -7.49 -20.28 -52.48
C SER A 180 -7.22 -20.31 -53.98
N ASP A 181 -7.33 -19.15 -54.62
CA ASP A 181 -7.39 -18.97 -56.07
C ASP A 181 -6.98 -17.53 -56.44
N ASP A 182 -6.98 -17.23 -57.75
CA ASP A 182 -6.66 -15.90 -58.28
C ASP A 182 -7.54 -14.81 -57.66
N SER A 183 -8.87 -15.03 -57.60
CA SER A 183 -9.83 -14.07 -57.03
C SER A 183 -9.53 -13.71 -55.58
N SER A 184 -9.10 -14.68 -54.77
CA SER A 184 -8.75 -14.46 -53.36
C SER A 184 -7.51 -13.59 -53.15
N ARG A 185 -6.64 -13.49 -54.18
CA ARG A 185 -5.42 -12.68 -54.16
C ARG A 185 -5.63 -11.25 -54.61
N ILE A 186 -6.67 -10.98 -55.40
CA ILE A 186 -6.97 -9.64 -55.91
C ILE A 186 -7.13 -8.66 -54.75
N ALA A 187 -6.42 -7.53 -54.82
CA ALA A 187 -6.49 -6.46 -53.84
C ALA A 187 -6.72 -5.11 -54.54
N THR A 188 -7.49 -4.24 -53.90
CA THR A 188 -7.77 -2.90 -54.43
C THR A 188 -6.97 -1.83 -53.70
N VAL A 189 -6.72 -0.70 -54.36
CA VAL A 189 -6.02 0.44 -53.75
C VAL A 189 -6.96 1.21 -52.83
N SER A 190 -6.55 1.42 -51.59
CA SER A 190 -7.29 2.25 -50.65
C SER A 190 -7.35 3.71 -51.12
N ALA A 191 -8.40 4.44 -50.75
CA ALA A 191 -8.53 5.85 -51.13
C ALA A 191 -7.30 6.67 -50.72
N SER A 192 -6.80 6.50 -49.49
CA SER A 192 -5.61 7.22 -49.01
C SER A 192 -4.34 6.88 -49.80
N ALA A 193 -4.19 5.63 -50.25
CA ALA A 193 -3.05 5.23 -51.08
C ALA A 193 -3.13 5.82 -52.49
N ALA A 194 -4.35 5.95 -53.04
CA ALA A 194 -4.57 6.60 -54.33
C ALA A 194 -4.35 8.11 -54.25
N ASP A 195 -4.74 8.77 -53.15
CA ASP A 195 -4.50 10.20 -52.92
C ASP A 195 -3.00 10.52 -52.73
N ASP A 196 -2.27 9.63 -52.05
CA ASP A 196 -0.82 9.72 -51.86
C ASP A 196 -0.03 9.44 -53.16
N ALA A 197 -0.60 8.62 -54.05
CA ALA A 197 0.02 8.34 -55.34
C ALA A 197 0.11 9.63 -56.16
N ASN A 198 1.34 10.11 -56.42
CA ASN A 198 1.58 11.31 -57.22
C ASN A 198 1.44 11.07 -58.75
N PHE A 199 0.65 10.05 -59.13
CA PHE A 199 0.30 9.67 -60.49
C PHE A 199 -0.96 8.81 -60.52
N GLY A 200 -1.67 8.82 -61.65
CA GLY A 200 -2.82 7.95 -61.93
C GLY A 200 -4.04 8.20 -61.03
N SER A 201 -5.07 7.37 -61.19
CA SER A 201 -6.25 7.34 -60.34
C SER A 201 -6.64 5.89 -60.12
N PHE A 202 -6.37 5.38 -58.92
CA PHE A 202 -6.43 3.95 -58.61
C PHE A 202 -7.45 3.59 -57.52
N ALA A 203 -8.12 4.57 -56.91
CA ALA A 203 -8.97 4.35 -55.75
C ALA A 203 -10.01 3.25 -56.01
N ASN A 204 -10.01 2.23 -55.16
CA ASN A 204 -10.85 1.03 -55.22
C ASN A 204 -10.71 0.16 -56.48
N GLN A 205 -9.69 0.39 -57.31
CA GLN A 205 -9.38 -0.46 -58.46
C GLN A 205 -8.41 -1.57 -58.06
N ALA A 206 -8.56 -2.75 -58.68
CA ALA A 206 -7.61 -3.85 -58.52
C ALA A 206 -6.23 -3.40 -59.02
N HIS A 207 -5.19 -3.62 -58.23
CA HIS A 207 -3.83 -3.22 -58.60
C HIS A 207 -2.80 -4.26 -58.20
N SER A 208 -1.63 -4.21 -58.84
CA SER A 208 -0.54 -5.12 -58.49
C SER A 208 0.01 -4.80 -57.09
N TYR A 209 0.52 -5.79 -56.35
CA TYR A 209 1.24 -5.57 -55.09
C TYR A 209 2.47 -6.46 -54.92
N TRP A 210 3.47 -5.93 -54.20
CA TRP A 210 4.74 -6.62 -53.95
C TRP A 210 4.59 -7.85 -53.08
N LEU A 211 5.33 -8.89 -53.46
CA LEU A 211 5.70 -10.02 -52.63
C LEU A 211 7.20 -9.88 -52.27
N ARG A 212 7.63 -10.56 -51.20
CA ARG A 212 9.03 -10.51 -50.74
C ARG A 212 9.97 -11.49 -51.45
N ASP A 213 9.51 -12.14 -52.52
CA ASP A 213 10.29 -13.12 -53.28
C ASP A 213 11.07 -12.46 -54.42
N ALA A 214 12.39 -12.67 -54.43
CA ALA A 214 13.23 -12.35 -55.58
C ALA A 214 12.99 -13.35 -56.73
N ARG A 215 13.14 -12.89 -57.97
CA ARG A 215 13.29 -13.80 -59.13
C ARG A 215 14.68 -14.44 -59.10
N ALA A 216 14.74 -15.75 -59.27
CA ALA A 216 16.00 -16.50 -59.15
C ALA A 216 17.01 -16.16 -60.26
N GLU A 217 16.53 -15.79 -61.45
CA GLU A 217 17.35 -15.51 -62.63
C GLU A 217 17.61 -14.02 -62.89
N SER A 218 17.06 -13.11 -62.06
CA SER A 218 17.21 -11.66 -62.21
C SER A 218 17.80 -11.04 -60.93
N ALA A 219 18.56 -9.96 -61.09
CA ALA A 219 19.14 -9.20 -59.97
C ALA A 219 18.27 -8.03 -59.49
N ASP A 220 17.20 -7.69 -60.23
CA ASP A 220 16.37 -6.50 -60.05
C ASP A 220 14.85 -6.79 -59.97
N ASP A 221 14.37 -7.89 -60.54
CA ASP A 221 12.94 -8.23 -60.51
C ASP A 221 12.54 -8.86 -59.17
N ALA A 222 11.58 -8.21 -58.50
CA ALA A 222 10.84 -8.78 -57.37
C ALA A 222 9.47 -9.29 -57.83
N SER A 223 8.95 -10.30 -57.13
CA SER A 223 7.67 -10.92 -57.47
C SER A 223 6.48 -10.07 -57.01
N ASN A 224 5.37 -10.17 -57.74
CA ASN A 224 4.15 -9.44 -57.45
C ASN A 224 2.92 -10.28 -57.76
N VAL A 225 1.82 -9.98 -57.08
CA VAL A 225 0.49 -10.37 -57.52
C VAL A 225 -0.02 -9.33 -58.50
N TYR A 226 -0.49 -9.75 -59.67
CA TYR A 226 -1.05 -8.89 -60.72
C TYR A 226 -2.53 -8.55 -60.45
N THR A 227 -3.14 -7.68 -61.26
CA THR A 227 -4.54 -7.21 -61.11
C THR A 227 -5.56 -8.34 -61.18
N GLU A 228 -5.22 -9.44 -61.86
CA GLU A 228 -6.04 -10.63 -62.02
C GLU A 228 -5.71 -11.73 -60.99
N GLY A 229 -4.82 -11.46 -60.03
CA GLY A 229 -4.42 -12.44 -59.01
C GLY A 229 -3.28 -13.37 -59.41
N THR A 230 -2.77 -13.27 -60.64
CA THR A 230 -1.67 -14.10 -61.17
C THR A 230 -0.29 -13.59 -60.74
N LEU A 231 0.76 -14.42 -60.90
CA LEU A 231 2.14 -14.05 -60.60
C LEU A 231 2.76 -13.24 -61.76
N ILE A 232 3.35 -12.09 -61.45
CA ILE A 232 4.21 -11.32 -62.35
C ILE A 232 5.51 -10.92 -61.62
N ALA A 233 6.48 -10.38 -62.34
CA ALA A 233 7.65 -9.73 -61.78
C ALA A 233 7.78 -8.32 -62.35
N LYS A 234 8.29 -7.39 -61.54
CA LYS A 234 8.63 -6.04 -61.96
C LYS A 234 9.96 -5.65 -61.33
N GLY A 235 10.74 -4.82 -62.03
CA GLY A 235 11.96 -4.25 -61.49
C GLY A 235 11.70 -3.52 -60.17
N ALA A 236 12.57 -3.72 -59.20
CA ALA A 236 12.37 -3.30 -57.81
C ALA A 236 12.09 -1.79 -57.66
N TYR A 237 12.63 -0.95 -58.55
CA TYR A 237 12.42 0.51 -58.57
C TYR A 237 11.02 0.97 -58.99
N VAL A 238 10.16 0.08 -59.49
CA VAL A 238 8.84 0.44 -60.00
C VAL A 238 7.91 0.87 -58.88
N SER A 239 7.53 2.15 -58.86
CA SER A 239 6.56 2.68 -57.90
C SER A 239 5.08 2.39 -58.26
N ASP A 240 4.83 1.90 -59.48
CA ASP A 240 3.51 1.41 -59.92
C ASP A 240 3.21 -0.01 -59.43
N CYS A 241 3.39 -0.20 -58.13
CA CYS A 241 3.02 -1.40 -57.43
C CYS A 241 2.67 -1.10 -55.98
N GLY A 242 1.72 -1.84 -55.46
CA GLY A 242 1.14 -1.65 -54.15
C GLY A 242 1.88 -2.36 -53.02
N LEU A 243 1.71 -1.80 -51.83
CA LEU A 243 2.07 -2.41 -50.56
C LEU A 243 0.83 -3.01 -49.91
N ARG A 244 0.84 -4.34 -49.74
CA ARG A 244 -0.17 -5.10 -49.01
C ARG A 244 0.47 -6.01 -47.96
N PRO A 245 0.92 -5.46 -46.82
CA PRO A 245 1.74 -6.19 -45.87
C PRO A 245 0.90 -7.04 -44.92
N ALA A 246 1.62 -7.88 -44.20
CA ALA A 246 1.13 -8.73 -43.13
C ALA A 246 1.89 -8.47 -41.82
N CYS A 247 1.28 -8.88 -40.70
CA CYS A 247 1.90 -8.89 -39.39
C CYS A 247 1.33 -10.00 -38.50
N ASN A 248 2.06 -10.37 -37.45
CA ASN A 248 1.59 -11.35 -36.47
C ASN A 248 1.34 -10.69 -35.12
N LEU A 249 0.18 -10.98 -34.55
CA LEU A 249 -0.21 -10.54 -33.20
C LEU A 249 -0.50 -11.77 -32.33
N SER A 250 -0.41 -11.63 -31.01
CA SER A 250 -0.87 -12.69 -30.10
C SER A 250 -2.37 -12.93 -30.26
N GLY A 251 -2.77 -14.18 -30.42
CA GLY A 251 -4.18 -14.55 -30.49
C GLY A 251 -4.96 -14.31 -29.19
N SER A 252 -4.27 -14.10 -28.07
CA SER A 252 -4.88 -13.78 -26.77
C SER A 252 -5.28 -12.32 -26.60
N LEU A 253 -4.88 -11.43 -27.52
CA LEU A 253 -5.25 -10.02 -27.45
C LEU A 253 -6.78 -9.87 -27.42
N THR A 254 -7.27 -9.07 -26.49
CA THR A 254 -8.69 -8.74 -26.39
C THR A 254 -9.10 -7.78 -27.49
N ILE A 255 -10.35 -7.90 -27.92
CA ILE A 255 -10.95 -7.06 -28.96
C ILE A 255 -12.25 -6.43 -28.46
N SER A 256 -12.73 -5.41 -29.18
CA SER A 256 -14.06 -4.84 -28.96
C SER A 256 -15.16 -5.91 -29.02
N SER A 257 -16.22 -5.73 -28.21
CA SER A 257 -17.36 -6.66 -28.17
C SER A 257 -18.23 -6.61 -29.42
N THR A 258 -18.22 -5.48 -30.13
CA THR A 258 -18.90 -5.28 -31.42
C THR A 258 -17.94 -4.68 -32.43
N THR A 259 -18.33 -4.74 -33.70
CA THR A 259 -17.67 -3.99 -34.76
C THR A 259 -18.06 -2.51 -34.71
N ASP A 260 -17.20 -1.65 -35.23
CA ASP A 260 -17.53 -0.25 -35.53
C ASP A 260 -18.40 -0.10 -36.79
N SER A 261 -18.64 1.14 -37.22
CA SER A 261 -19.42 1.48 -38.42
C SER A 261 -18.83 0.92 -39.73
N ASP A 262 -17.53 0.59 -39.75
CA ASP A 262 -16.85 0.03 -40.93
C ASP A 262 -16.83 -1.51 -40.90
N GLY A 263 -17.51 -2.11 -39.91
CA GLY A 263 -17.52 -3.56 -39.68
C GLY A 263 -16.20 -4.09 -39.12
N CYS A 264 -15.39 -3.23 -38.47
CA CYS A 264 -14.08 -3.61 -37.94
C CYS A 264 -14.12 -3.79 -36.42
N TYR A 265 -13.45 -4.83 -35.94
CA TYR A 265 -13.07 -4.93 -34.52
C TYR A 265 -11.86 -4.03 -34.24
N THR A 266 -11.71 -3.59 -32.99
CA THR A 266 -10.50 -2.88 -32.54
C THR A 266 -9.77 -3.70 -31.48
N ILE A 267 -8.44 -3.60 -31.45
CA ILE A 267 -7.66 -4.20 -30.36
C ILE A 267 -7.90 -3.39 -29.10
N SER A 268 -8.27 -4.08 -28.02
CA SER A 268 -8.42 -3.48 -26.69
C SER A 268 -7.23 -3.90 -25.83
N TYR A 269 -6.48 -2.90 -25.35
CA TYR A 269 -5.37 -3.12 -24.43
C TYR A 269 -5.84 -3.08 -22.99
N ASN A 270 -5.22 -3.90 -22.14
CA ASN A 270 -5.48 -3.84 -20.72
C ASN A 270 -5.03 -2.49 -20.16
N THR A 271 -5.88 -1.84 -19.37
CA THR A 271 -5.54 -0.61 -18.64
C THR A 271 -5.60 -0.88 -17.15
N PRO A 272 -4.73 -0.27 -16.34
CA PRO A 272 -4.81 -0.42 -14.90
C PRO A 272 -6.20 -0.04 -14.34
N PRO A 273 -6.62 -0.65 -13.22
CA PRO A 273 -7.74 -0.15 -12.44
C PRO A 273 -7.55 1.32 -12.04
N VAL A 274 -8.62 2.01 -11.65
CA VAL A 274 -8.56 3.39 -11.16
C VAL A 274 -9.01 3.42 -9.71
N ILE A 275 -8.20 4.05 -8.84
CA ILE A 275 -8.52 4.33 -7.44
C ILE A 275 -8.89 5.81 -7.29
N SER A 276 -10.07 6.10 -6.74
CA SER A 276 -10.55 7.48 -6.58
C SER A 276 -9.73 8.31 -5.58
N GLY A 277 -9.98 9.62 -5.62
CA GLY A 277 -9.23 10.62 -4.86
C GLY A 277 -7.87 10.94 -5.48
N SER A 278 -7.04 11.64 -4.73
CA SER A 278 -5.68 12.04 -5.11
C SER A 278 -4.70 11.67 -4.01
N ASN A 279 -3.40 11.67 -4.30
CA ASN A 279 -2.40 11.54 -3.24
C ASN A 279 -2.45 12.80 -2.36
N GLY A 280 -2.23 12.66 -1.05
CA GLY A 280 -2.35 13.78 -0.13
C GLY A 280 -1.96 13.46 1.31
N ALA A 281 -2.13 14.46 2.17
CA ALA A 281 -1.90 14.36 3.60
C ALA A 281 -3.24 14.43 4.35
N LEU A 282 -3.48 13.46 5.24
CA LEU A 282 -4.68 13.41 6.08
C LEU A 282 -4.56 14.30 7.33
N GLY A 283 -3.34 14.72 7.67
CA GLY A 283 -3.05 15.57 8.83
C GLY A 283 -2.32 14.85 9.97
N THR A 284 -2.46 15.40 11.18
CA THR A 284 -1.82 14.90 12.41
C THR A 284 -2.87 14.30 13.35
N PHE A 285 -2.57 13.12 13.89
CA PHE A 285 -3.49 12.33 14.71
C PHE A 285 -2.83 11.90 16.02
N GLY A 286 -3.56 11.98 17.12
CA GLY A 286 -3.11 11.55 18.46
C GLY A 286 -3.68 10.17 18.81
N ASP A 287 -4.70 10.16 19.68
CA ASP A 287 -5.27 8.93 20.24
C ASP A 287 -6.02 8.05 19.24
N THR A 288 -6.61 8.68 18.21
CA THR A 288 -7.46 7.99 17.23
C THR A 288 -6.79 7.97 15.86
N PRO A 289 -6.69 6.81 15.19
CA PRO A 289 -6.12 6.72 13.84
C PRO A 289 -6.98 7.43 12.79
N PRO A 290 -6.37 7.88 11.67
CA PRO A 290 -7.13 8.31 10.50
C PRO A 290 -7.90 7.17 9.84
N THR A 291 -8.88 7.53 9.02
CA THR A 291 -9.53 6.64 8.04
C THR A 291 -9.48 7.28 6.66
N TYR A 292 -9.50 6.47 5.60
CA TYR A 292 -9.55 6.97 4.22
C TYR A 292 -10.57 6.20 3.39
N GLN A 293 -11.47 6.92 2.72
CA GLN A 293 -12.48 6.35 1.85
C GLN A 293 -12.05 6.41 0.39
N TYR A 294 -12.31 5.34 -0.35
CA TYR A 294 -12.00 5.24 -1.78
C TYR A 294 -12.94 4.29 -2.51
N THR A 295 -12.93 4.36 -3.83
CA THR A 295 -13.60 3.45 -4.75
C THR A 295 -12.59 2.93 -5.75
N VAL A 296 -12.85 1.75 -6.31
CA VAL A 296 -12.03 1.16 -7.38
C VAL A 296 -12.92 0.87 -8.58
N THR A 297 -12.50 1.29 -9.77
CA THR A 297 -13.17 1.00 -11.04
C THR A 297 -12.20 0.38 -12.03
N ASP A 298 -12.69 -0.39 -12.98
CA ASP A 298 -11.87 -1.01 -14.02
C ASP A 298 -12.64 -0.96 -15.35
N ALA A 299 -11.98 -0.52 -16.42
CA ALA A 299 -12.63 -0.30 -17.72
C ALA A 299 -12.89 -1.62 -18.46
N GLN A 300 -12.05 -2.63 -18.26
CA GLN A 300 -12.18 -3.97 -18.82
C GLN A 300 -13.11 -4.84 -17.97
N GLY A 301 -13.39 -4.41 -16.74
CA GLY A 301 -14.18 -5.13 -15.76
C GLY A 301 -13.45 -6.36 -15.20
N GLY A 302 -14.20 -7.22 -14.52
CA GLY A 302 -13.66 -8.42 -13.89
C GLY A 302 -13.15 -8.19 -12.46
N THR A 303 -12.37 -9.14 -11.96
CA THR A 303 -11.92 -9.15 -10.57
C THR A 303 -10.69 -8.27 -10.39
N VAL A 304 -10.73 -7.36 -9.43
CA VAL A 304 -9.58 -6.55 -9.01
C VAL A 304 -9.22 -6.88 -7.56
N SER A 305 -7.96 -7.23 -7.33
CA SER A 305 -7.40 -7.45 -6.00
C SER A 305 -6.84 -6.14 -5.46
N VAL A 306 -7.24 -5.76 -4.25
CA VAL A 306 -6.76 -4.57 -3.55
C VAL A 306 -5.91 -5.00 -2.36
N THR A 307 -4.74 -4.37 -2.21
CA THR A 307 -3.87 -4.51 -1.03
C THR A 307 -3.70 -3.15 -0.36
N GLU A 308 -3.99 -3.10 0.93
CA GLU A 308 -3.83 -1.91 1.77
C GLU A 308 -2.63 -2.11 2.70
N LYS A 309 -1.76 -1.12 2.77
CA LYS A 309 -0.55 -1.12 3.62
C LYS A 309 -0.47 0.12 4.49
N LEU A 310 0.09 -0.05 5.68
CA LEU A 310 0.63 1.00 6.52
C LEU A 310 2.17 0.87 6.50
N ASP A 311 2.84 1.87 5.96
CA ASP A 311 4.25 1.84 5.60
C ASP A 311 4.56 0.59 4.76
N SER A 312 5.45 -0.28 5.22
CA SER A 312 5.75 -1.56 4.55
C SER A 312 4.80 -2.70 4.93
N THR A 313 3.99 -2.53 5.97
CA THR A 313 3.17 -3.60 6.57
C THR A 313 1.81 -3.71 5.89
N THR A 314 1.47 -4.90 5.40
CA THR A 314 0.13 -5.16 4.86
C THR A 314 -0.92 -5.20 5.96
N LEU A 315 -1.94 -4.36 5.83
CA LEU A 315 -3.12 -4.36 6.70
C LEU A 315 -4.12 -5.43 6.25
N ARG A 316 -4.43 -5.48 4.95
CA ARG A 316 -5.29 -6.51 4.34
C ARG A 316 -5.12 -6.58 2.83
N THR A 317 -5.52 -7.71 2.26
CA THR A 317 -5.67 -7.93 0.81
C THR A 317 -7.01 -8.61 0.55
N TYR A 318 -7.76 -8.13 -0.44
CA TYR A 318 -9.09 -8.66 -0.76
C TYR A 318 -9.51 -8.34 -2.20
N ASN A 319 -10.52 -9.03 -2.74
CA ASN A 319 -11.11 -8.69 -4.03
C ASN A 319 -12.22 -7.66 -3.83
N VAL A 320 -12.14 -6.54 -4.54
CA VAL A 320 -13.08 -5.43 -4.39
C VAL A 320 -14.29 -5.58 -5.29
N SER A 321 -15.47 -5.17 -4.81
CA SER A 321 -16.61 -4.92 -5.68
C SER A 321 -16.44 -3.57 -6.37
N LEU A 322 -16.24 -3.58 -7.69
CA LEU A 322 -15.99 -2.37 -8.48
C LEU A 322 -17.12 -1.33 -8.28
N GLY A 323 -16.73 -0.06 -8.17
CA GLY A 323 -17.64 1.07 -7.95
C GLY A 323 -18.07 1.30 -6.49
N ASN A 324 -17.95 0.30 -5.62
CA ASN A 324 -18.37 0.44 -4.22
C ASN A 324 -17.38 1.26 -3.40
N LYS A 325 -17.91 1.99 -2.39
CA LYS A 325 -17.10 2.69 -1.39
C LYS A 325 -16.45 1.69 -0.44
N ASN A 326 -15.16 1.87 -0.24
CA ASN A 326 -14.32 1.13 0.70
C ASN A 326 -13.74 2.11 1.71
N THR A 327 -13.49 1.64 2.94
CA THR A 327 -12.82 2.42 3.98
C THR A 327 -11.59 1.66 4.46
N LEU A 328 -10.42 2.28 4.33
CA LEU A 328 -9.18 1.83 4.95
C LEU A 328 -9.15 2.31 6.40
N THR A 329 -8.96 1.38 7.33
CA THR A 329 -8.80 1.65 8.76
C THR A 329 -7.50 1.04 9.29
N ILE A 330 -6.91 1.66 10.31
CA ILE A 330 -5.74 1.12 11.02
C ILE A 330 -6.24 0.40 12.28
N PRO A 331 -5.93 -0.90 12.47
CA PRO A 331 -6.32 -1.62 13.68
C PRO A 331 -5.76 -0.96 14.95
N THR A 332 -6.52 -0.93 16.03
CA THR A 332 -6.13 -0.26 17.29
C THR A 332 -4.80 -0.78 17.85
N ALA A 333 -4.54 -2.09 17.78
CA ALA A 333 -3.27 -2.66 18.24
C ALA A 333 -2.08 -2.14 17.42
N THR A 334 -2.23 -2.06 16.09
CA THR A 334 -1.25 -1.47 15.17
C THR A 334 -1.05 0.01 15.44
N TRP A 335 -2.13 0.76 15.70
CA TRP A 335 -2.03 2.18 16.05
C TRP A 335 -1.25 2.39 17.34
N LYS A 336 -1.50 1.58 18.38
CA LYS A 336 -0.78 1.66 19.66
C LYS A 336 0.72 1.45 19.53
N SER A 337 1.15 0.46 18.75
CA SER A 337 2.57 0.14 18.56
C SER A 337 3.29 1.07 17.57
N LEU A 338 2.57 1.87 16.80
CA LEU A 338 3.14 2.79 15.82
C LEU A 338 3.94 3.91 16.51
N SER A 339 5.10 4.27 15.98
CA SER A 339 5.91 5.38 16.51
C SER A 339 5.23 6.74 16.29
N ASN A 340 5.59 7.76 17.06
CA ASN A 340 5.19 9.13 16.76
C ASN A 340 6.08 9.68 15.63
N ALA A 341 5.63 9.55 14.39
CA ALA A 341 6.33 10.02 13.21
C ALA A 341 5.37 10.25 12.03
N GLY A 342 5.91 10.62 10.87
CA GLY A 342 5.19 10.56 9.60
C GLY A 342 5.06 9.12 9.10
N HIS A 343 3.88 8.76 8.60
CA HIS A 343 3.53 7.43 8.12
C HIS A 343 2.75 7.51 6.80
N THR A 344 2.73 6.40 6.08
CA THR A 344 2.13 6.30 4.75
C THR A 344 1.12 5.17 4.67
N LEU A 345 -0.08 5.46 4.19
CA LEU A 345 -1.07 4.48 3.76
C LEU A 345 -0.95 4.29 2.25
N THR A 346 -0.79 3.05 1.80
CA THR A 346 -0.72 2.72 0.37
C THR A 346 -1.84 1.75 0.02
N ILE A 347 -2.61 2.08 -1.01
CA ILE A 347 -3.64 1.22 -1.59
C ILE A 347 -3.15 0.85 -2.99
N THR A 348 -2.97 -0.43 -3.26
CA THR A 348 -2.64 -0.95 -4.59
C THR A 348 -3.77 -1.81 -5.11
N ALA A 349 -4.35 -1.43 -6.25
CA ALA A 349 -5.34 -2.20 -6.98
C ALA A 349 -4.66 -2.90 -8.15
N LYS A 350 -4.91 -4.20 -8.34
CA LYS A 350 -4.33 -5.04 -9.40
C LYS A 350 -5.41 -5.86 -10.10
N ASP A 351 -5.48 -5.75 -11.42
CA ASP A 351 -6.38 -6.59 -12.22
C ASP A 351 -5.81 -8.00 -12.46
N THR A 352 -6.59 -8.87 -13.09
CA THR A 352 -6.20 -10.26 -13.40
C THR A 352 -5.11 -10.38 -14.47
N GLN A 353 -4.94 -9.34 -15.29
CA GLN A 353 -3.92 -9.26 -16.34
C GLN A 353 -2.60 -8.66 -15.84
N GLY A 354 -2.58 -8.23 -14.58
CA GLY A 354 -1.41 -7.77 -13.86
C GLY A 354 -1.19 -6.26 -13.84
N ALA A 355 -2.04 -5.45 -14.47
CA ALA A 355 -1.88 -4.00 -14.41
C ALA A 355 -2.31 -3.46 -13.05
N THR A 356 -1.65 -2.38 -12.61
CA THR A 356 -1.76 -1.88 -11.23
C THR A 356 -1.95 -0.38 -11.16
N ALA A 357 -2.75 0.05 -10.19
CA ALA A 357 -2.86 1.43 -9.76
C ALA A 357 -2.53 1.56 -8.27
N THR A 358 -1.97 2.71 -7.89
CA THR A 358 -1.59 2.99 -6.52
C THR A 358 -2.12 4.34 -6.07
N ARG A 359 -2.66 4.39 -4.85
CA ARG A 359 -3.06 5.59 -4.14
C ARG A 359 -2.31 5.67 -2.82
N THR A 360 -1.77 6.84 -2.52
CA THR A 360 -0.96 7.05 -1.32
C THR A 360 -1.51 8.21 -0.49
N GLN A 361 -1.70 7.99 0.80
CA GLN A 361 -2.04 9.01 1.77
C GLN A 361 -0.98 9.06 2.87
N THR A 362 -0.58 10.24 3.30
CA THR A 362 0.36 10.41 4.41
C THR A 362 -0.33 10.99 5.63
N PHE A 363 0.13 10.65 6.83
CA PHE A 363 -0.33 11.27 8.08
C PHE A 363 0.82 11.33 9.09
N THR A 364 0.68 12.15 10.13
CA THR A 364 1.63 12.16 11.25
C THR A 364 0.95 11.64 12.51
N LYS A 365 1.56 10.67 13.20
CA LYS A 365 1.15 10.28 14.55
C LYS A 365 1.87 11.15 15.57
N ASN A 366 1.11 11.76 16.48
CA ASN A 366 1.62 12.57 17.59
C ASN A 366 0.77 12.35 18.86
N ALA A 367 0.96 11.20 19.50
CA ALA A 367 0.33 10.88 20.78
C ALA A 367 1.20 11.40 21.95
N ILE A 368 0.59 12.07 22.93
CA ILE A 368 1.30 12.70 24.04
C ILE A 368 0.74 12.11 25.33
N ALA A 369 1.63 11.68 26.23
CA ALA A 369 1.22 11.17 27.54
C ALA A 369 0.45 12.23 28.34
N PRO A 370 -0.47 11.83 29.24
CA PRO A 370 -1.18 12.78 30.07
C PRO A 370 -0.22 13.47 31.04
N VAL A 371 -0.57 14.66 31.53
CA VAL A 371 0.26 15.46 32.44
C VAL A 371 -0.36 15.48 33.83
N ILE A 372 0.46 15.29 34.87
CA ILE A 372 0.07 15.46 36.28
C ILE A 372 0.72 16.74 36.82
N SER A 373 -0.08 17.62 37.43
CA SER A 373 0.39 18.89 37.98
C SER A 373 1.46 18.76 39.07
N GLY A 374 2.16 19.86 39.34
CA GLY A 374 3.21 19.93 40.34
C GLY A 374 4.51 19.26 39.90
N SER A 375 5.35 18.92 40.87
CA SER A 375 6.67 18.31 40.69
C SER A 375 6.88 17.21 41.72
N ASN A 376 7.88 16.34 41.52
CA ASN A 376 8.25 15.37 42.55
C ASN A 376 8.82 16.12 43.74
N GLY A 377 8.43 15.74 44.95
CA GLY A 377 8.76 16.51 46.14
C GLY A 377 8.73 15.69 47.42
N ASN A 378 8.98 16.37 48.53
CA ASN A 378 8.90 15.82 49.88
C ASN A 378 7.86 16.63 50.67
N LEU A 379 6.82 15.96 51.15
CA LEU A 379 5.74 16.57 51.93
C LEU A 379 6.15 16.89 53.37
N GLY A 380 7.31 16.40 53.81
CA GLY A 380 7.86 16.61 55.15
C GLY A 380 7.70 15.41 56.08
N SER A 381 7.73 15.69 57.39
CA SER A 381 7.62 14.67 58.43
C SER A 381 6.29 14.77 59.17
N PHE A 382 5.65 13.63 59.38
CA PHE A 382 4.28 13.53 59.87
C PHE A 382 4.20 12.58 61.08
N GLY A 383 3.56 13.03 62.15
CA GLY A 383 3.25 12.24 63.35
C GLY A 383 1.83 11.67 63.27
N GLU A 384 0.89 12.31 63.96
CA GLU A 384 -0.52 11.87 64.00
C GLU A 384 -1.34 12.35 62.79
N ASN A 385 -0.95 13.48 62.18
CA ASN A 385 -1.61 14.02 60.98
C ASN A 385 -1.16 13.25 59.73
N ILE A 386 -2.12 12.68 58.99
CA ILE A 386 -1.85 11.92 57.77
C ILE A 386 -1.63 12.88 56.61
N PRO A 387 -0.54 12.75 55.82
CA PRO A 387 -0.31 13.59 54.66
C PRO A 387 -1.36 13.37 53.56
N SER A 388 -1.58 14.39 52.74
CA SER A 388 -2.36 14.33 51.51
C SER A 388 -1.66 15.13 50.40
N TYR A 389 -2.00 14.87 49.14
CA TYR A 389 -1.44 15.61 48.01
C TYR A 389 -2.53 15.96 46.99
N GLN A 390 -2.67 17.25 46.67
CA GLN A 390 -3.57 17.72 45.63
C GLN A 390 -2.88 17.74 44.27
N TYR A 391 -3.62 17.33 43.23
CA TYR A 391 -3.13 17.30 41.86
C TYR A 391 -4.27 17.44 40.85
N THR A 392 -3.95 17.86 39.64
CA THR A 392 -4.82 17.77 38.46
C THR A 392 -4.18 16.87 37.42
N VAL A 393 -5.00 16.33 36.53
CA VAL A 393 -4.55 15.56 35.36
C VAL A 393 -5.11 16.22 34.11
N THR A 394 -4.26 16.50 33.13
CA THR A 394 -4.65 17.04 31.83
C THR A 394 -4.15 16.13 30.72
N ASP A 395 -4.83 16.13 29.59
CA ASP A 395 -4.44 15.36 28.41
C ASP A 395 -4.61 16.25 27.18
N ALA A 396 -3.58 16.34 26.34
CA ALA A 396 -3.58 17.28 25.22
C ALA A 396 -4.54 16.83 24.09
N GLN A 397 -4.84 15.54 24.02
CA GLN A 397 -5.72 14.91 23.03
C GLN A 397 -7.17 14.81 23.53
N GLY A 398 -7.42 15.13 24.82
CA GLY A 398 -8.74 15.01 25.45
C GLY A 398 -9.17 13.55 25.67
N GLY A 399 -8.22 12.61 25.63
CA GLY A 399 -8.46 11.19 25.83
C GLY A 399 -8.95 10.85 27.23
N THR A 400 -9.61 9.69 27.38
CA THR A 400 -9.99 9.20 28.70
C THR A 400 -8.76 8.68 29.45
N VAL A 401 -8.42 9.32 30.57
CA VAL A 401 -7.25 8.94 31.39
C VAL A 401 -7.67 8.14 32.62
N ASN A 402 -6.99 7.01 32.85
CA ASN A 402 -7.09 6.25 34.10
C ASN A 402 -5.96 6.68 35.05
N VAL A 403 -6.29 6.91 36.32
CA VAL A 403 -5.33 7.25 37.36
C VAL A 403 -5.26 6.12 38.37
N THR A 404 -4.05 5.69 38.70
CA THR A 404 -3.75 4.75 39.80
C THR A 404 -2.94 5.47 40.88
N GLU A 405 -3.42 5.40 42.13
CA GLU A 405 -2.75 5.98 43.29
C GLU A 405 -2.21 4.87 44.20
N LYS A 406 -1.01 5.04 44.74
CA LYS A 406 -0.34 4.08 45.63
C LYS A 406 0.29 4.73 46.85
N LEU A 407 0.27 4.01 47.97
CA LEU A 407 1.13 4.23 49.15
C LEU A 407 2.20 3.14 49.14
N ASP A 408 3.45 3.55 48.99
CA ASP A 408 4.56 2.66 48.66
C ASP A 408 4.21 1.77 47.46
N SER A 409 4.28 0.45 47.61
CA SER A 409 3.86 -0.52 46.59
C SER A 409 2.36 -0.80 46.56
N THR A 410 1.61 -0.37 47.57
CA THR A 410 0.20 -0.74 47.77
C THR A 410 -0.73 0.20 47.01
N THR A 411 -1.54 -0.36 46.11
CA THR A 411 -2.58 0.41 45.40
C THR A 411 -3.69 0.84 46.35
N LEU A 412 -3.94 2.15 46.41
CA LEU A 412 -5.02 2.76 47.18
C LEU A 412 -6.33 2.76 46.38
N ARG A 413 -6.27 3.24 45.14
CA ARG A 413 -7.41 3.24 44.21
C ARG A 413 -6.97 3.36 42.75
N THR A 414 -7.85 2.99 41.84
CA THR A 414 -7.74 3.25 40.40
C THR A 414 -9.09 3.74 39.88
N TYR A 415 -9.11 4.80 39.08
CA TYR A 415 -10.34 5.43 38.60
C TYR A 415 -10.12 6.22 37.30
N LYS A 416 -11.20 6.52 36.57
CA LYS A 416 -11.17 7.46 35.44
C LYS A 416 -11.27 8.89 35.96
N VAL A 417 -10.27 9.72 35.64
CA VAL A 417 -10.23 11.10 36.13
C VAL A 417 -11.03 12.02 35.20
N THR A 418 -11.66 13.05 35.77
CA THR A 418 -12.15 14.18 34.98
C THR A 418 -10.99 15.14 34.74
N LEU A 419 -10.61 15.35 33.47
CA LEU A 419 -9.45 16.18 33.13
C LEU A 419 -9.62 17.62 33.65
N GLY A 420 -8.52 18.20 34.12
CA GLY A 420 -8.46 19.56 34.68
C GLY A 420 -9.02 19.70 36.10
N SER A 421 -9.83 18.75 36.58
CA SER A 421 -10.38 18.80 37.94
C SER A 421 -9.33 18.56 39.01
N ALA A 422 -9.47 19.26 40.14
CA ALA A 422 -8.65 19.03 41.33
C ALA A 422 -9.01 17.69 41.98
N ASN A 423 -7.99 16.87 42.24
CA ASN A 423 -8.08 15.60 42.93
C ASN A 423 -7.16 15.64 44.15
N THR A 424 -7.52 14.94 45.21
CA THR A 424 -6.69 14.79 46.40
C THR A 424 -6.39 13.32 46.62
N LEU A 425 -5.11 12.96 46.65
CA LEU A 425 -4.66 11.65 47.12
C LEU A 425 -4.71 11.68 48.66
N THR A 426 -5.56 10.82 49.21
CA THR A 426 -5.71 10.57 50.65
C THR A 426 -5.70 9.08 50.91
N PHE A 427 -5.39 8.67 52.14
CA PHE A 427 -5.48 7.27 52.56
C PHE A 427 -5.93 7.16 54.01
N SER A 428 -6.43 5.99 54.41
CA SER A 428 -7.11 5.81 55.69
C SER A 428 -6.16 5.81 56.89
N ALA A 429 -6.70 6.10 58.07
CA ALA A 429 -5.97 5.95 59.33
C ALA A 429 -5.48 4.52 59.58
N ASP A 430 -6.21 3.51 59.08
CA ASP A 430 -5.74 2.12 59.12
C ASP A 430 -4.53 1.88 58.24
N ALA A 431 -4.50 2.43 57.02
CA ALA A 431 -3.33 2.37 56.16
C ALA A 431 -2.13 3.10 56.80
N TRP A 432 -2.35 4.27 57.42
CA TRP A 432 -1.32 4.98 58.17
C TRP A 432 -0.77 4.15 59.32
N ARG A 433 -1.61 3.48 60.10
CA ARG A 433 -1.17 2.65 61.23
C ARG A 433 -0.33 1.45 60.81
N LYS A 434 -0.57 0.89 59.62
CA LYS A 434 0.11 -0.30 59.11
C LYS A 434 1.53 -0.05 58.59
N ILE A 435 1.84 1.18 58.17
CA ILE A 435 3.20 1.53 57.73
C ILE A 435 4.11 1.83 58.93
N LEU A 436 5.39 1.49 58.85
CA LEU A 436 6.36 1.73 59.92
C LEU A 436 6.76 3.21 60.00
N ASN A 437 7.45 3.63 61.07
CA ASN A 437 8.15 4.92 61.03
C ASN A 437 9.29 4.85 60.01
N GLY A 438 9.51 5.92 59.25
CA GLY A 438 10.52 5.95 58.20
C GLY A 438 10.06 6.71 56.96
N SER A 439 10.81 6.57 55.87
CA SER A 439 10.51 7.20 54.58
C SER A 439 9.48 6.37 53.80
N HIS A 440 8.51 7.05 53.21
CA HIS A 440 7.43 6.46 52.41
C HIS A 440 7.18 7.29 51.15
N THR A 441 6.43 6.71 50.22
CA THR A 441 6.09 7.32 48.94
C THR A 441 4.59 7.30 48.66
N LEU A 442 4.09 8.38 48.05
CA LEU A 442 2.80 8.44 47.40
C LEU A 442 3.04 8.55 45.90
N THR A 443 2.48 7.62 45.12
CA THR A 443 2.66 7.58 43.67
C THR A 443 1.32 7.73 42.97
N ILE A 444 1.24 8.65 42.02
CA ILE A 444 0.10 8.84 41.12
C ILE A 444 0.58 8.53 39.71
N THR A 445 -0.04 7.56 39.06
CA THR A 445 0.24 7.24 37.64
C THR A 445 -1.01 7.51 36.83
N ALA A 446 -0.91 8.39 35.83
CA ALA A 446 -1.95 8.68 34.85
C ALA A 446 -1.63 7.96 33.55
N THR A 447 -2.61 7.26 32.96
CA THR A 447 -2.46 6.43 31.76
C THR A 447 -3.57 6.76 30.75
N ASP A 448 -3.20 7.12 29.52
CA ASP A 448 -4.13 7.41 28.41
C ASP A 448 -4.71 6.13 27.74
N PRO A 449 -5.62 6.25 26.75
CA PRO A 449 -6.17 5.09 26.03
C PRO A 449 -5.13 4.29 25.21
N LEU A 450 -4.02 4.92 24.83
CA LEU A 450 -2.93 4.27 24.10
C LEU A 450 -1.96 3.53 25.03
N GLY A 451 -2.04 3.77 26.34
CA GLY A 451 -1.17 3.19 27.35
C GLY A 451 0.06 4.05 27.68
N LEU A 452 0.15 5.28 27.18
CA LEU A 452 1.20 6.21 27.57
C LEU A 452 0.96 6.67 29.00
N THR A 453 2.02 6.75 29.80
CA THR A 453 1.92 7.04 31.23
C THR A 453 2.77 8.21 31.65
N THR A 454 2.28 8.91 32.68
CA THR A 454 3.06 9.88 33.46
C THR A 454 2.91 9.55 34.94
N THR A 455 4.01 9.64 35.67
CA THR A 455 4.04 9.34 37.11
C THR A 455 4.50 10.55 37.91
N ARG A 456 3.77 10.84 39.00
CA ARG A 456 4.12 11.83 40.03
C ARG A 456 4.38 11.10 41.34
N THR A 457 5.52 11.41 41.96
CA THR A 457 5.94 10.80 43.23
C THR A 457 6.18 11.86 44.28
N GLN A 458 5.52 11.71 45.43
CA GLN A 458 5.77 12.48 46.64
C GLN A 458 6.38 11.58 47.70
N THR A 459 7.40 12.06 48.40
CA THR A 459 7.95 11.37 49.58
C THR A 459 7.43 12.02 50.86
N PHE A 460 7.41 11.26 51.96
CA PHE A 460 7.18 11.80 53.29
C PHE A 460 7.87 10.92 54.33
N THR A 461 8.12 11.45 55.52
CA THR A 461 8.68 10.69 56.65
C THR A 461 7.65 10.52 57.75
N LYS A 462 7.22 9.29 58.01
CA LYS A 462 6.41 8.98 59.19
C LYS A 462 7.28 8.98 60.45
N LYS A 463 6.90 9.78 61.45
CA LYS A 463 7.60 9.98 62.73
C LYS A 463 6.60 10.04 63.88
N VAL A 464 5.95 8.91 64.16
CA VAL A 464 5.07 8.76 65.32
C VAL A 464 5.91 8.47 66.57
N THR A 465 5.84 9.36 67.55
CA THR A 465 6.61 9.25 68.80
C THR A 465 5.76 8.99 70.04
N SER A 466 4.43 9.01 69.90
CA SER A 466 3.48 8.69 70.97
C SER A 466 2.33 7.84 70.46
N CYS A 467 1.74 7.04 71.34
CA CYS A 467 0.47 6.38 71.09
C CYS A 467 -0.41 6.46 72.35
N THR A 468 -1.72 6.59 72.12
CA THR A 468 -2.72 6.56 73.18
C THR A 468 -3.82 5.57 72.81
N PHE A 469 -4.18 4.73 73.77
CA PHE A 469 -5.31 3.82 73.70
C PHE A 469 -6.28 4.16 74.82
N ALA A 470 -7.57 4.13 74.54
CA ALA A 470 -8.61 4.30 75.54
C ALA A 470 -9.77 3.35 75.23
N THR A 471 -10.40 2.81 76.28
CA THR A 471 -11.65 2.06 76.14
C THR A 471 -12.74 2.98 75.60
N ALA A 472 -13.27 2.66 74.41
CA ALA A 472 -14.28 3.48 73.74
C ALA A 472 -15.59 3.56 74.55
N ALA A 473 -16.09 2.42 75.03
CA ALA A 473 -17.22 2.32 75.95
C ALA A 473 -16.72 2.06 77.38
N ALA A 474 -17.50 2.44 78.37
CA ALA A 474 -17.22 2.03 79.75
C ALA A 474 -17.56 0.55 79.92
N LEU A 475 -16.72 -0.15 80.67
CA LEU A 475 -16.98 -1.50 81.14
C LEU A 475 -18.06 -1.44 82.23
N PRO A 476 -19.13 -2.24 82.18
CA PRO A 476 -20.29 -2.10 83.06
C PRO A 476 -19.98 -2.44 84.52
N ALA A 477 -20.56 -1.72 85.46
CA ALA A 477 -20.47 -2.03 86.89
C ALA A 477 -21.82 -1.82 87.59
N ASP A 478 -22.31 -2.86 88.27
CA ASP A 478 -23.62 -2.86 88.94
C ASP A 478 -23.60 -2.10 90.29
N ALA A 479 -22.41 -1.91 90.84
CA ALA A 479 -22.14 -1.13 92.04
C ALA A 479 -20.89 -0.26 91.82
N MET A 480 -20.62 0.67 92.74
CA MET A 480 -19.42 1.52 92.68
C MET A 480 -18.16 0.65 92.74
N PRO A 481 -17.31 0.63 91.68
CA PRO A 481 -16.02 -0.05 91.75
C PRO A 481 -15.16 0.59 92.85
N ASP A 482 -14.72 -0.21 93.81
CA ASP A 482 -13.92 0.22 94.96
C ASP A 482 -12.42 -0.01 94.73
N ARG A 483 -12.07 -0.99 93.89
CA ARG A 483 -10.68 -1.34 93.60
C ARG A 483 -10.50 -1.98 92.23
N CYS A 484 -9.28 -1.94 91.71
CA CYS A 484 -8.91 -2.63 90.47
C CYS A 484 -7.50 -3.23 90.55
N ILE A 485 -7.23 -4.18 89.65
CA ILE A 485 -5.89 -4.65 89.30
C ILE A 485 -5.78 -4.54 87.79
N VAL A 486 -4.84 -3.73 87.31
CA VAL A 486 -4.51 -3.58 85.88
C VAL A 486 -3.09 -4.05 85.68
N ASN A 487 -2.82 -4.65 84.53
CA ASN A 487 -1.50 -5.04 84.07
C ASN A 487 -1.28 -4.43 82.68
N VAL A 488 -0.07 -3.93 82.43
CA VAL A 488 0.37 -3.39 81.15
C VAL A 488 1.69 -4.04 80.77
N GLN A 489 1.75 -4.60 79.55
CA GLN A 489 2.95 -5.23 79.01
C GLN A 489 3.42 -4.48 77.77
N GLY A 490 4.73 -4.46 77.57
CA GLY A 490 5.36 -3.77 76.46
C GLY A 490 6.85 -3.54 76.71
N ALA A 491 7.46 -2.73 75.86
CA ALA A 491 8.81 -2.22 76.06
C ALA A 491 8.73 -0.73 76.42
N PHE A 492 9.21 -0.39 77.62
CA PHE A 492 9.22 0.97 78.17
C PHE A 492 10.65 1.39 78.51
N PRO A 493 11.52 1.58 77.49
CA PRO A 493 12.93 1.90 77.69
C PRO A 493 13.15 3.22 78.46
N ALA A 494 14.33 3.36 79.07
CA ALA A 494 14.73 4.59 79.76
C ALA A 494 14.64 5.81 78.82
N GLY A 495 13.98 6.87 79.29
CA GLY A 495 13.67 8.07 78.48
C GLY A 495 12.29 8.06 77.83
N SER A 496 11.55 6.95 77.89
CA SER A 496 10.12 6.89 77.53
C SER A 496 9.23 7.20 78.74
N SER A 497 7.98 7.58 78.47
CA SER A 497 6.98 7.88 79.50
C SER A 497 5.70 7.11 79.22
N LEU A 498 5.39 6.15 80.08
CA LEU A 498 4.10 5.47 80.12
C LEU A 498 3.20 6.16 81.15
N LYS A 499 1.95 6.39 80.79
CA LYS A 499 0.89 6.85 81.69
C LYS A 499 -0.33 5.95 81.54
N VAL A 500 -0.70 5.24 82.60
CA VAL A 500 -1.92 4.42 82.67
C VAL A 500 -2.89 5.08 83.64
N GLU A 501 -4.11 5.33 83.19
CA GLU A 501 -5.16 5.97 83.96
C GLU A 501 -6.46 5.18 83.87
N ILE A 502 -7.18 5.10 84.99
CA ILE A 502 -8.46 4.41 85.11
C ILE A 502 -9.47 5.31 85.81
N CYS A 503 -10.75 5.19 85.49
CA CYS A 503 -11.83 5.84 86.24
C CYS A 503 -12.92 4.82 86.56
N ASN A 504 -13.58 4.99 87.72
CA ASN A 504 -14.72 4.15 88.11
C ASN A 504 -16.09 4.75 87.71
N ASN A 505 -16.10 5.98 87.19
CA ASN A 505 -17.27 6.70 86.66
C ASN A 505 -17.17 6.97 85.13
N GLY A 506 -16.66 6.01 84.35
CA GLY A 506 -16.44 6.11 82.90
C GLY A 506 -17.67 6.37 82.02
N ASN A 507 -18.88 6.25 82.57
CA ASN A 507 -20.13 6.67 81.93
C ASN A 507 -20.42 8.18 82.07
N ASP A 508 -19.72 8.88 82.96
CA ASP A 508 -19.89 10.32 83.12
C ASP A 508 -19.43 11.06 81.86
N ALA A 509 -20.07 12.21 81.58
CA ALA A 509 -19.63 13.10 80.50
C ALA A 509 -18.19 13.61 80.72
N SER A 510 -17.76 13.69 81.99
CA SER A 510 -16.39 14.03 82.39
C SER A 510 -15.92 13.07 83.48
N PRO A 511 -15.38 11.89 83.11
CA PRO A 511 -14.91 10.91 84.08
C PRO A 511 -13.72 11.39 84.91
N THR A 512 -13.65 10.93 86.16
CA THR A 512 -12.58 11.23 87.10
C THR A 512 -11.43 10.25 86.90
N TRP A 513 -10.45 10.63 86.08
CA TRP A 513 -9.30 9.79 85.76
C TRP A 513 -8.27 9.78 86.90
N GLU A 514 -7.92 8.58 87.36
CA GLU A 514 -6.94 8.34 88.41
C GLU A 514 -5.68 7.67 87.81
N ASN A 515 -4.49 8.18 88.12
CA ASN A 515 -3.22 7.66 87.59
C ASN A 515 -2.81 6.39 88.34
N ILE A 516 -2.76 5.27 87.61
CA ILE A 516 -2.42 3.95 88.15
C ILE A 516 -1.16 3.37 87.49
N THR A 517 -0.33 4.20 86.87
CA THR A 517 0.86 3.75 86.11
C THR A 517 1.75 2.79 86.92
N GLN A 518 2.09 3.16 88.16
CA GLN A 518 2.93 2.33 89.02
C GLN A 518 2.20 1.06 89.47
N ASN A 519 0.90 1.11 89.70
CA ASN A 519 0.09 -0.07 90.00
C ASN A 519 0.04 -1.02 88.81
N ALA A 520 -0.12 -0.49 87.59
CA ALA A 520 -0.20 -1.24 86.35
C ALA A 520 1.13 -1.92 85.99
N LEU A 521 2.27 -1.23 86.19
CA LEU A 521 3.60 -1.78 85.96
C LEU A 521 3.99 -2.87 86.97
N ASN A 522 3.54 -2.72 88.22
CA ASN A 522 3.92 -3.62 89.32
C ASN A 522 2.85 -4.66 89.67
N ASN A 523 1.79 -4.77 88.85
CA ASN A 523 0.65 -5.65 89.08
C ASN A 523 0.06 -5.53 90.51
N ARG A 524 -0.13 -4.29 90.98
CA ARG A 524 -0.64 -3.99 92.34
C ARG A 524 -2.09 -3.54 92.30
N LYS A 525 -2.84 -3.89 93.35
CA LYS A 525 -4.20 -3.40 93.59
C LYS A 525 -4.18 -1.88 93.74
N TYR A 526 -5.15 -1.21 93.13
CA TYR A 526 -5.42 0.22 93.29
C TYR A 526 -6.82 0.39 93.87
N PHE A 527 -6.98 1.35 94.79
CA PHE A 527 -8.27 1.66 95.40
C PHE A 527 -8.72 3.02 94.88
N PHE A 528 -9.93 3.07 94.30
CA PHE A 528 -10.45 4.29 93.72
C PHE A 528 -10.72 5.33 94.80
N THR A 529 -10.20 6.54 94.59
CA THR A 529 -10.46 7.69 95.45
C THR A 529 -11.75 8.39 95.07
N ASN A 530 -12.17 8.32 93.81
CA ASN A 530 -13.45 8.86 93.36
C ASN A 530 -14.63 8.06 93.98
N LYS A 531 -15.53 8.76 94.67
CA LYS A 531 -16.73 8.19 95.32
C LYS A 531 -18.05 8.68 94.71
N THR A 532 -17.98 9.43 93.61
CA THR A 532 -19.15 10.09 93.01
C THR A 532 -19.28 9.76 91.53
N LYS A 533 -20.52 9.74 91.02
CA LYS A 533 -20.83 9.70 89.59
C LYS A 533 -21.96 10.67 89.25
N THR A 534 -22.01 11.10 88.01
CA THR A 534 -23.10 11.94 87.46
C THR A 534 -24.00 11.15 86.50
N ALA A 535 -23.50 10.06 85.90
CA ALA A 535 -24.30 9.16 85.09
C ALA A 535 -25.23 8.27 85.92
N SER A 536 -26.25 7.69 85.27
CA SER A 536 -27.21 6.78 85.91
C SER A 536 -26.55 5.48 86.42
N ALA A 537 -25.53 4.97 85.74
CA ALA A 537 -24.81 3.74 86.09
C ALA A 537 -23.30 3.96 86.27
N TRP A 538 -22.68 3.19 87.16
CA TRP A 538 -21.22 3.13 87.27
C TRP A 538 -20.63 2.43 86.05
N GLY A 539 -19.35 2.70 85.77
CA GLY A 539 -18.65 2.03 84.68
C GLY A 539 -17.18 2.35 84.70
N VAL A 540 -16.34 1.41 84.27
CA VAL A 540 -14.88 1.57 84.31
C VAL A 540 -14.36 1.92 82.92
N LYS A 541 -13.53 2.95 82.80
CA LYS A 541 -12.73 3.18 81.59
C LYS A 541 -11.25 3.17 81.92
N LEU A 542 -10.47 2.69 80.96
CA LEU A 542 -9.02 2.59 81.04
C LEU A 542 -8.42 3.33 79.83
N ARG A 543 -7.38 4.12 80.08
CA ARG A 543 -6.56 4.69 79.03
C ARG A 543 -5.08 4.53 79.33
N ALA A 544 -4.28 4.34 78.28
CA ALA A 544 -2.84 4.29 78.37
C ALA A 544 -2.24 5.18 77.29
N THR A 545 -1.29 6.02 77.68
CA THR A 545 -0.49 6.84 76.78
C THR A 545 0.97 6.45 76.93
N LEU A 546 1.63 6.10 75.83
CA LEU A 546 3.07 5.87 75.79
C LEU A 546 3.71 6.93 74.89
N SER A 547 4.64 7.69 75.45
CA SER A 547 5.50 8.61 74.71
C SER A 547 6.93 8.08 74.69
N ARG A 548 7.55 8.07 73.51
CA ARG A 548 8.93 7.63 73.32
C ARG A 548 9.95 8.52 74.03
N GLY A 549 9.69 9.82 74.14
CA GLY A 549 10.62 10.79 74.71
C GLY A 549 12.01 10.71 74.06
N THR A 550 13.06 10.57 74.88
CA THR A 550 14.46 10.43 74.42
C THR A 550 14.89 8.98 74.23
N ALA A 551 13.99 8.01 74.39
CA ALA A 551 14.37 6.60 74.37
C ALA A 551 14.72 6.08 72.97
N SER A 552 15.81 5.31 72.91
CA SER A 552 16.22 4.50 71.76
C SER A 552 15.73 3.06 71.88
N GLY A 553 15.61 2.35 70.75
CA GLY A 553 15.19 0.95 70.71
C GLY A 553 13.66 0.75 70.67
N GLU A 554 13.22 -0.46 70.99
CA GLU A 554 11.79 -0.82 70.99
C GLU A 554 11.02 -0.05 72.07
N CYS A 555 9.88 0.54 71.70
CA CYS A 555 9.02 1.29 72.61
C CYS A 555 7.57 1.08 72.17
N TYR A 556 6.85 0.20 72.86
CA TYR A 556 5.50 -0.25 72.46
C TYR A 556 4.71 -0.77 73.67
N ILE A 557 3.38 -0.83 73.53
CA ILE A 557 2.48 -1.57 74.42
C ILE A 557 2.05 -2.83 73.66
N SER A 558 2.27 -4.02 74.22
CA SER A 558 1.79 -5.30 73.66
C SER A 558 0.45 -5.73 74.21
N SER A 559 0.18 -5.44 75.48
CA SER A 559 -1.12 -5.75 76.10
C SER A 559 -1.43 -4.80 77.24
N ILE A 560 -2.72 -4.58 77.48
CA ILE A 560 -3.22 -3.92 78.67
C ILE A 560 -4.55 -4.57 79.06
N GLY A 561 -4.72 -4.92 80.33
CA GLY A 561 -5.91 -5.62 80.79
C GLY A 561 -5.92 -5.78 82.30
N GLY A 562 -7.05 -6.23 82.87
CA GLY A 562 -7.20 -6.31 84.31
C GLY A 562 -8.62 -6.63 84.75
N ASN A 563 -8.85 -6.57 86.06
CA ASN A 563 -10.14 -6.76 86.71
C ASN A 563 -10.45 -5.59 87.66
N TYR A 564 -11.74 -5.33 87.89
CA TYR A 564 -12.23 -4.40 88.90
C TYR A 564 -13.29 -5.08 89.76
N GLN A 565 -13.49 -4.54 90.97
CA GLN A 565 -14.49 -4.98 91.93
C GLN A 565 -15.23 -3.77 92.48
#